data_AF-A0A223KY20-F1
#
_entry.id   AF-A0A223KY20-F1
#
_cell.length_a   1.000
_cell.length_b   1.000
_cell.length_c   1.000
_cell.angle_alpha   90.00
_cell.angle_beta   90.00
_cell.angle_gamma   90.00
#
_symmetry.space_group_name_H-M   'P 1'
#
loop_
_entity.id
_entity.type
_entity.pdbx_description
1 polymer ?
#
loop_
_entity_poly.entity_id
_entity_poly.type
_entity_poly.pdbx_seq_one_letter_code
_entity_poly.pdbx_strand_id
1 'polypeptide(L)' 'MNVNKGMFNAVQYFGGTVIIIGIITFIFGAFASGSSLLTPIGIGTVMGGIFIFLMGMFFIITEEVLEKTTKKLNPQK' A
#
# COMPACT_ATOMS: atom_id res chain seq x y z
N MET A 1 -12.70 14.99 -12.30
CA MET A 1 -12.43 13.88 -11.36
C MET A 1 -11.01 14.09 -10.84
N ASN A 2 -10.84 14.38 -9.54
CA ASN A 2 -9.53 14.68 -8.93
C ASN A 2 -8.71 13.38 -8.89
N VAL A 3 -7.79 13.20 -9.84
CA VAL A 3 -6.99 11.97 -10.01
C VAL A 3 -6.28 11.59 -8.70
N ASN A 4 -5.75 12.59 -7.99
CA ASN A 4 -5.12 12.46 -6.68
C ASN A 4 -6.02 11.79 -5.61
N LYS A 5 -7.32 12.12 -5.56
CA LYS A 5 -8.25 11.47 -4.61
C LYS A 5 -8.60 10.05 -5.02
N GLY A 6 -8.74 9.78 -6.31
CA GLY A 6 -9.10 8.46 -6.82
C GLY A 6 -7.99 7.43 -6.63
N MET A 7 -6.75 7.81 -6.97
CA MET A 7 -5.58 6.94 -6.77
C MET A 7 -5.25 6.73 -5.31
N PHE A 8 -5.35 7.77 -4.47
CA PHE A 8 -5.19 7.61 -3.02
C PHE A 8 -6.18 6.60 -2.43
N ASN A 9 -7.47 6.70 -2.80
CA ASN A 9 -8.47 5.74 -2.32
C ASN A 9 -8.21 4.32 -2.82
N ALA A 10 -7.78 4.15 -4.07
CA ALA A 10 -7.45 2.85 -4.62
C ALA A 10 -6.25 2.21 -3.90
N VAL A 11 -5.13 2.94 -3.76
CA VAL A 11 -3.94 2.45 -3.05
C VAL A 11 -4.26 2.13 -1.60
N GLN A 12 -5.04 2.97 -0.91
CA GLN A 12 -5.45 2.72 0.47
C GLN A 12 -6.32 1.45 0.59
N TYR A 13 -7.23 1.23 -0.36
CA TYR A 13 -8.11 0.05 -0.36
C TYR A 13 -7.35 -1.24 -0.69
N PHE A 14 -6.50 -1.23 -1.72
CA PHE A 14 -5.71 -2.40 -2.12
C PHE A 14 -4.60 -2.72 -1.12
N GLY A 15 -3.84 -1.72 -0.68
CA GLY A 15 -2.79 -1.94 0.32
C GLY A 15 -3.35 -2.32 1.68
N GLY A 16 -4.47 -1.72 2.10
CA GLY A 16 -5.17 -2.08 3.33
C GLY A 16 -5.68 -3.53 3.34
N THR A 17 -6.31 -3.98 2.25
CA THR A 17 -6.82 -5.35 2.14
C THR A 17 -5.70 -6.39 2.14
N VAL A 18 -4.60 -6.13 1.41
CA VAL A 18 -3.42 -7.03 1.40
C VAL A 18 -2.77 -7.13 2.79
N ILE A 19 -2.63 -6.01 3.50
CA ILE A 19 -2.08 -6.01 4.87
C ILE A 19 -3.01 -6.77 5.84
N ILE A 20 -4.33 -6.57 5.76
CA ILE A 20 -5.29 -7.29 6.61
C ILE A 20 -5.20 -8.80 6.38
N ILE A 21 -5.16 -9.23 5.12
CA ILE A 21 -5.02 -10.66 4.77
C ILE A 21 -3.68 -11.21 5.28
N GLY A 22 -2.59 -10.45 5.15
CA GLY A 22 -1.28 -10.81 5.68
C GLY A 22 -1.27 -10.98 7.21
N ILE A 23 -1.91 -10.07 7.94
CA ILE A 23 -2.04 -10.14 9.40
C ILE A 23 -2.84 -11.37 9.81
N ILE A 24 -3.98 -11.65 9.16
CA ILE A 24 -4.80 -12.83 9.47
C ILE A 24 -3.99 -14.11 9.22
N THR A 25 -3.28 -14.18 8.09
CA THR A 25 -2.44 -15.33 7.73
C THR A 25 -1.28 -15.51 8.72
N PHE A 26 -0.67 -14.42 9.18
CA PHE A 26 0.37 -14.45 10.19
C PHE A 26 -0.15 -14.92 11.56
N ILE A 27 -1.30 -14.41 12.02
CA ILE A 27 -1.90 -14.82 13.30
C ILE A 27 -2.28 -16.30 13.25
N PHE A 28 -2.91 -16.77 12.15
CA PHE A 28 -3.21 -18.19 11.98
C PHE A 28 -1.95 -19.05 11.95
N GLY A 29 -0.92 -18.60 11.22
CA GLY A 29 0.35 -19.31 11.12
C GLY A 29 1.11 -19.41 12.43
N ALA A 30 1.16 -18.32 13.19
CA ALA A 30 1.95 -18.21 14.42
C ALA A 30 1.25 -18.79 15.67
N PHE A 31 -0.08 -18.66 15.76
CA PHE A 31 -0.83 -19.02 16.98
C PHE A 31 -1.76 -20.22 16.81
N ALA A 32 -2.31 -20.45 15.62
CA ALA A 32 -3.30 -21.51 15.40
C ALA A 32 -2.68 -22.80 14.85
N SER A 33 -1.62 -22.70 14.05
CA SER A 33 -0.91 -23.86 13.52
C SER A 33 0.47 -24.00 14.17
N GLY A 34 0.81 -25.17 14.73
CA GLY A 34 2.21 -25.53 15.03
C GLY A 34 3.08 -25.75 13.77
N SER A 35 2.68 -25.14 12.64
CA SER A 35 3.30 -25.27 11.32
C SER A 35 4.40 -24.23 11.17
N SER A 36 5.64 -24.69 11.06
CA SER A 36 6.80 -23.83 10.83
C SER A 36 6.80 -23.12 9.47
N LEU A 37 5.92 -23.51 8.54
CA LEU A 37 5.85 -22.99 7.17
C LEU A 37 4.86 -21.83 7.01
N LEU A 38 3.78 -21.80 7.77
CA LEU A 38 2.78 -20.73 7.65
C LEU A 38 3.27 -19.41 8.24
N THR A 39 4.07 -19.44 9.30
CA THR A 39 4.67 -18.25 9.93
C THR A 39 5.55 -17.44 8.97
N PRO A 40 6.55 -18.03 8.26
CA PRO A 40 7.35 -17.28 7.29
C PRO A 40 6.52 -16.77 6.09
N ILE A 41 5.49 -17.50 5.65
CA ILE A 41 4.56 -17.03 4.60
C ILE A 41 3.79 -15.80 5.10
N GLY A 42 3.29 -15.82 6.33
CA GLY A 42 2.64 -14.68 6.98
C GLY A 42 3.57 -13.46 7.07
N ILE A 43 4.81 -13.66 7.52
CA ILE A 43 5.82 -12.59 7.59
C ILE A 43 6.09 -12.00 6.20
N GLY A 44 6.29 -12.86 5.19
CA GLY A 44 6.51 -12.42 3.81
C GLY A 44 5.33 -11.64 3.23
N THR A 45 4.10 -12.07 3.55
CA THR A 45 2.87 -11.39 3.11
C THR A 45 2.71 -10.03 3.78
N VAL A 46 3.00 -9.92 5.08
CA VAL A 46 2.97 -8.64 5.79
C VAL A 46 4.06 -7.69 5.28
N MET A 47 5.30 -8.16 5.15
CA MET A 47 6.40 -7.33 4.62
C MET A 47 6.16 -6.90 3.18
N GLY A 48 5.65 -7.80 2.33
CA GLY A 48 5.26 -7.48 0.96
C GLY A 48 4.10 -6.47 0.91
N GLY A 49 3.09 -6.65 1.75
CA GLY A 49 1.95 -5.72 1.87
C GLY A 49 2.38 -4.32 2.28
N ILE A 50 3.29 -4.20 3.26
CA ILE A 50 3.88 -2.93 3.66
C ILE A 50 4.64 -2.29 2.49
N PHE A 51 5.44 -3.06 1.76
CA PHE A 51 6.18 -2.55 0.59
C PHE A 51 5.25 -2.02 -0.50
N ILE A 52 4.19 -2.76 -0.84
CA ILE A 52 3.19 -2.34 -1.84
C ILE A 52 2.48 -1.06 -1.38
N PHE A 53 2.11 -0.99 -0.09
CA PHE A 53 1.47 0.19 0.48
C PHE A 53 2.38 1.43 0.41
N LEU A 54 3.65 1.30 0.81
CA LEU A 54 4.62 2.38 0.76
C LEU A 54 4.92 2.84 -0.68
N MET A 55 5.06 1.90 -1.62
CA MET A 55 5.27 2.24 -3.04
C MET A 55 4.08 2.99 -3.63
N GLY A 56 2.86 2.55 -3.32
CA GLY A 56 1.66 3.27 -3.74
C GLY A 56 1.57 4.66 -3.15
N MET A 57 1.88 4.82 -1.85
CA MET A 57 1.89 6.11 -1.18
C MET A 57 2.96 7.06 -1.75
N PHE A 58 4.16 6.53 -2.03
CA PHE A 58 5.24 7.30 -2.66
C PHE A 58 4.85 7.82 -4.04
N PHE A 59 4.17 6.99 -4.84
CA PHE A 59 3.70 7.38 -6.18
C PHE A 59 2.70 8.54 -6.11
N ILE A 60 1.74 8.48 -5.18
CA ILE A 60 0.75 9.54 -4.97
C ILE A 60 1.42 10.85 -4.55
N ILE A 61 2.35 10.80 -3.60
CA ILE A 61 3.09 11.99 -3.17
C ILE A 61 3.88 12.59 -4.34
N THR A 62 4.50 11.74 -5.16
CA THR A 62 5.26 12.19 -6.34
C THR A 62 4.34 12.85 -7.36
N GLU A 63 3.17 12.28 -7.63
CA GLU A 63 2.16 12.92 -8.49
C GLU A 63 1.69 14.26 -7.93
N GLU A 64 1.43 14.36 -6.63
CA GLU A 64 1.01 15.62 -6.00
C GLU A 64 2.11 16.70 -6.11
N VAL A 65 3.38 16.33 -5.89
CA VAL A 65 4.52 17.26 -6.03
C VAL A 65 4.73 17.65 -7.50
N LEU A 66 4.61 16.70 -8.43
CA LEU A 66 4.73 16.96 -9.86
C LEU A 66 3.62 17.90 -10.34
N GLU A 67 2.36 17.62 -9.99
CA GLU A 67 1.19 18.44 -10.34
C GLU A 67 1.36 19.88 -9.82
N LYS A 68 1.77 20.04 -8.56
CA LYS A 68 2.05 21.37 -7.97
C LYS A 68 3.20 22.10 -8.68
N THR A 69 4.23 21.38 -9.08
CA THR A 69 5.39 21.94 -9.79
C THR A 69 5.01 22.37 -11.20
N THR A 70 4.29 21.54 -11.94
CA THR A 70 3.77 21.85 -13.28
C THR A 70 2.83 23.05 -13.25
N LYS A 71 1.94 23.12 -12.26
CA LYS A 71 1.03 24.26 -12.08
C LYS A 71 1.76 25.56 -11.74
N LYS A 72 2.85 25.49 -10.95
CA LYS A 72 3.73 26.65 -10.71
C LYS A 72 4.46 27.11 -11.98
N LEU A 73 4.90 26.17 -12.80
CA LEU A 73 5.64 26.47 -14.05
C LEU A 73 4.73 26.98 -15.16
N ASN A 74 3.45 26.60 -15.17
CA ASN A 74 2.47 27.10 -16.13
C ASN A 74 1.17 27.56 -15.44
N PRO A 75 1.16 28.76 -14.83
CA PRO A 75 0.05 29.22 -13.99
C PRO A 75 -1.24 29.56 -14.76
N GLN A 76 -1.23 29.50 -16.10
CA GLN A 76 -2.31 29.94 -16.99
C GLN A 76 -3.15 28.78 -17.60
N LYS A 77 -2.91 27.53 -17.19
CA LYS A 77 -3.68 26.36 -17.63
C LYS A 77 -4.23 25.55 -16.45
#